data_AF-A0A9Q0N943-F1
#
_entry.id   AF-A0A9Q0N943-F1
#
_cell.length_a   1.000
_cell.length_b   1.000
_cell.length_c   1.000
_cell.angle_alpha   90.00
_cell.angle_beta   90.00
_cell.angle_gamma   90.00
#
_symmetry.space_group_name_H-M   'P 1'
#
loop_
_entity.id
_entity.type
_entity.pdbx_description
1 polymer ?
#
loop_
_entity_poly.entity_id
_entity_poly.type
_entity_poly.pdbx_seq_one_letter_code
_entity_poly.pdbx_strand_id
1 'polypeptide(L)'
;MVQGGEVVQETITSNINDDLIILEFQKTDGTLITQLLDFRNEVQVMKALVLGEEERGQSQYQVMCFITKFQKSDFISSDAMAKLRQKNPSTIRQPEEDRGRENYTMTGWVEIERSTSISRHIPALCSEANNSTYVRDVDLKAWSELPGSSISSLELATHSFPPTSPSRCTDVSLYGPCMCTTLYLTKWAFNQFYCQ
;
A
#
# COMPACT_ATOMS: atom_id res chain seq x y z
N MET A 1 -24.96 7.74 2.70
CA MET A 1 -24.93 6.67 1.68
C MET A 1 -23.99 7.13 0.57
N VAL A 2 -22.71 6.80 0.66
CA VAL A 2 -21.77 6.95 -0.47
C VAL A 2 -21.44 5.53 -0.88
N GLN A 3 -21.95 5.14 -2.05
CA GLN A 3 -21.60 3.88 -2.69
C GLN A 3 -20.08 3.79 -2.78
N GLY A 4 -19.51 2.71 -2.25
CA GLY A 4 -18.09 2.42 -2.35
C GLY A 4 -17.64 2.54 -3.80
N GLY A 5 -16.52 3.22 -4.01
CA GLY A 5 -15.97 3.51 -5.34
C GLY A 5 -15.99 2.27 -6.21
N GLU A 6 -16.66 2.40 -7.35
CA GLU A 6 -17.00 1.30 -8.23
C GLU A 6 -15.71 0.67 -8.77
N VAL A 7 -15.52 -0.62 -8.46
CA VAL A 7 -14.35 -1.40 -8.89
C VAL A 7 -14.66 -2.00 -10.26
N VAL A 8 -13.89 -1.63 -11.27
CA VAL A 8 -14.13 -2.03 -12.67
C VAL A 8 -13.63 -3.44 -12.94
N GLN A 9 -12.51 -3.82 -12.32
CA GLN A 9 -11.90 -5.15 -12.46
C GLN A 9 -11.18 -5.51 -11.16
N GLU A 10 -11.21 -6.80 -10.78
CA GLU A 10 -10.55 -7.32 -9.58
C GLU A 10 -9.89 -8.68 -9.88
N THR A 11 -8.60 -8.80 -9.59
CA THR A 11 -7.84 -10.05 -9.69
C THR A 11 -7.22 -10.36 -8.33
N ILE A 12 -7.47 -11.56 -7.80
CA ILE A 12 -6.85 -12.04 -6.56
C ILE A 12 -6.02 -13.27 -6.86
N THR A 13 -4.73 -13.21 -6.55
CA THR A 13 -3.81 -14.33 -6.64
C THR A 13 -3.25 -14.67 -5.26
N SER A 14 -3.04 -15.96 -5.02
CA SER A 14 -2.47 -16.46 -3.77
C SER A 14 -1.32 -17.40 -4.09
N ASN A 15 -0.18 -17.21 -3.43
CA ASN A 15 0.97 -18.08 -3.53
C ASN A 15 1.28 -18.65 -2.14
N ILE A 16 0.88 -19.90 -1.93
CA ILE A 16 1.06 -20.62 -0.66
C ILE A 16 2.55 -20.83 -0.35
N ASN A 17 3.38 -21.05 -1.39
CA ASN A 17 4.80 -21.33 -1.22
C ASN A 17 5.58 -20.13 -0.71
N ASP A 18 5.08 -18.91 -0.94
CA ASP A 18 5.67 -17.67 -0.43
C ASP A 18 4.84 -17.05 0.69
N ASP A 19 3.70 -17.65 1.03
CA ASP A 19 2.68 -17.12 1.96
C ASP A 19 2.25 -15.69 1.59
N LEU A 20 1.88 -15.52 0.31
CA LEU A 20 1.50 -14.24 -0.28
C LEU A 20 0.05 -14.23 -0.78
N ILE A 21 -0.58 -13.07 -0.67
CA ILE A 21 -1.79 -12.72 -1.43
C ILE A 21 -1.51 -11.43 -2.19
N ILE A 22 -1.92 -11.38 -3.45
CA ILE A 22 -1.89 -10.16 -4.27
C ILE A 22 -3.32 -9.90 -4.76
N LEU A 23 -3.81 -8.69 -4.48
CA LEU A 23 -5.08 -8.16 -4.94
C LEU A 23 -4.80 -7.00 -5.89
N GLU A 24 -5.36 -7.05 -7.09
CA GLU A 24 -5.27 -5.99 -8.08
C GLU A 24 -6.65 -5.51 -8.45
N PHE A 25 -6.87 -4.20 -8.47
CA PHE A 25 -8.13 -3.64 -8.94
C PHE A 25 -7.97 -2.28 -9.60
N GLN A 26 -8.89 -1.98 -10.52
CA GLN A 26 -8.98 -0.69 -11.19
C GLN A 26 -10.17 0.11 -10.68
N LYS A 27 -9.92 1.37 -10.34
CA LYS A 27 -10.95 2.36 -10.00
C LYS A 27 -11.55 2.98 -11.27
N THR A 28 -12.74 3.58 -11.14
CA THR A 28 -13.40 4.29 -12.25
C THR A 28 -12.62 5.48 -12.80
N ASP A 29 -11.76 6.10 -11.99
CA ASP A 29 -10.85 7.17 -12.40
C ASP A 29 -9.61 6.67 -13.16
N GLY A 30 -9.53 5.35 -13.43
CA GLY A 30 -8.42 4.72 -14.13
C GLY A 30 -7.24 4.35 -13.22
N THR A 31 -7.25 4.74 -11.94
CA THR A 31 -6.19 4.37 -10.98
C THR A 31 -6.14 2.86 -10.81
N LEU A 32 -4.94 2.30 -10.94
CA LEU A 32 -4.66 0.89 -10.68
C LEU A 32 -4.08 0.74 -9.28
N ILE A 33 -4.69 -0.14 -8.49
CA ILE A 33 -4.23 -0.47 -7.14
C ILE A 33 -3.78 -1.92 -7.12
N THR A 34 -2.56 -2.15 -6.64
CA THR A 34 -2.03 -3.49 -6.34
C THR A 34 -1.71 -3.56 -4.85
N GLN A 35 -2.42 -4.40 -4.13
CA GLN A 35 -2.18 -4.71 -2.73
C GLN A 35 -1.49 -6.08 -2.62
N LEU A 36 -0.30 -6.11 -2.03
CA LEU A 36 0.43 -7.33 -1.70
C LEU A 36 0.43 -7.52 -0.18
N LEU A 37 0.08 -8.73 0.27
CA LEU A 37 0.12 -9.15 1.66
C LEU A 37 1.18 -10.26 1.80
N ASP A 38 2.27 -9.95 2.49
CA ASP A 38 3.32 -10.87 2.90
C ASP A 38 3.06 -11.34 4.33
N PHE A 39 2.45 -12.52 4.45
CA PHE A 39 2.09 -13.09 5.74
C PHE A 39 3.31 -13.58 6.52
N ARG A 40 4.48 -13.77 5.89
CA ARG A 40 5.69 -14.17 6.64
C ARG A 40 6.21 -13.02 7.47
N ASN A 41 6.33 -11.86 6.84
CA ASN A 41 6.89 -10.66 7.46
C ASN A 41 5.81 -9.72 8.02
N GLU A 42 4.53 -10.08 7.86
CA GLU A 42 3.38 -9.24 8.25
C GLU A 42 3.42 -7.86 7.57
N VAL A 43 3.82 -7.83 6.31
CA VAL A 43 3.98 -6.61 5.49
C VAL A 43 2.86 -6.51 4.47
N GLN A 44 2.17 -5.38 4.47
CA GLN A 44 1.26 -4.98 3.42
C GLN A 44 1.94 -3.92 2.56
N VAL A 45 1.96 -4.14 1.25
CA VAL A 45 2.39 -3.13 0.27
C VAL A 45 1.19 -2.73 -0.57
N MET A 46 0.84 -1.45 -0.55
CA MET A 46 -0.18 -0.88 -1.42
C MET A 46 0.49 -0.02 -2.48
N LYS A 47 0.56 -0.52 -3.72
CA LYS A 47 0.99 0.23 -4.90
C LYS A 47 -0.24 0.90 -5.52
N ALA A 48 -0.10 2.18 -5.85
CA ALA A 48 -1.09 2.93 -6.61
C ALA A 48 -0.41 3.55 -7.83
N LEU A 49 -0.98 3.27 -9.01
CA LEU A 49 -0.64 3.93 -10.26
C LEU A 49 -1.81 4.85 -10.62
N VAL A 50 -1.56 6.15 -10.52
CA VAL A 50 -2.52 7.21 -10.81
C VAL A 50 -2.19 7.79 -12.18
N LEU A 51 -3.19 7.85 -13.07
CA LEU A 51 -3.02 8.43 -14.39
C LEU A 51 -2.95 9.96 -14.29
N GLY A 52 -2.12 10.58 -15.12
CA GLY A 52 -2.04 12.04 -15.21
C GLY A 52 -3.33 12.64 -15.78
N GLU A 53 -3.71 13.81 -15.29
CA GLU A 53 -4.85 14.57 -15.80
C GLU A 53 -4.42 15.39 -17.04
N GLU A 54 -4.66 14.85 -18.24
CA GLU A 54 -4.29 15.51 -19.52
C GLU A 54 -4.94 16.89 -19.66
N GLU A 55 -6.17 17.07 -19.19
CA GLU A 55 -6.88 18.36 -19.17
C GLU A 55 -6.16 19.44 -18.34
N ARG A 56 -5.27 19.03 -17.44
CA ARG A 56 -4.46 19.91 -16.59
C ARG A 56 -2.99 19.93 -17.02
N GLY A 57 -2.68 19.37 -18.20
CA GLY A 57 -1.34 19.32 -18.75
C GLY A 57 -0.43 18.26 -18.12
N GLN A 58 -1.00 17.29 -17.39
CA GLN A 58 -0.26 16.18 -16.79
C GLN A 58 -0.32 14.96 -17.73
N SER A 59 0.74 14.73 -18.49
CA SER A 59 0.80 13.61 -19.45
C SER A 59 1.44 12.34 -18.89
N GLN A 60 2.01 12.39 -17.69
CA GLN A 60 2.70 11.26 -17.05
C GLN A 60 1.86 10.67 -15.92
N TYR A 61 1.91 9.35 -15.76
CA TYR A 61 1.35 8.67 -14.61
C TYR A 61 2.29 8.79 -13.40
N GLN A 62 1.72 8.70 -12.20
CA GLN A 62 2.46 8.66 -10.95
C GLN A 62 2.29 7.30 -10.27
N VAL A 63 3.39 6.73 -9.79
CA VAL A 63 3.37 5.51 -8.98
C VAL A 63 3.72 5.85 -7.53
N MET A 64 2.96 5.32 -6.59
CA MET A 64 3.23 5.44 -5.15
C MET A 64 3.13 4.07 -4.49
N CYS A 65 3.93 3.83 -3.46
CA CYS A 65 3.84 2.64 -2.62
C CYS A 65 3.69 3.01 -1.15
N PHE A 66 2.80 2.34 -0.43
CA PHE A 66 2.64 2.48 1.02
C PHE A 66 2.90 1.14 1.67
N ILE A 67 3.87 1.09 2.57
CA ILE A 67 4.30 -0.13 3.23
C ILE A 67 3.89 -0.03 4.70
N THR A 68 3.00 -0.93 5.12
CA THR A 68 2.44 -0.95 6.48
C THR A 68 2.50 -2.34 7.07
N LYS A 69 2.57 -2.44 8.40
CA LYS A 69 2.38 -3.71 9.07
C LYS A 69 0.90 -4.04 9.12
N PHE A 70 0.54 -5.30 8.94
CA PHE A 70 -0.82 -5.79 9.19
C PHE A 70 -0.83 -6.87 10.29
N GLN A 71 -2.02 -7.22 10.81
CA GLN A 71 -2.17 -8.40 11.68
C GLN A 71 -2.77 -9.56 10.89
N LYS A 72 -2.23 -10.77 11.05
CA LYS A 72 -2.71 -11.94 10.30
C LYS A 72 -4.20 -12.23 10.53
N SER A 73 -4.74 -11.86 11.69
CA SER A 73 -6.18 -11.97 12.01
C SER A 73 -7.07 -11.12 11.12
N ASP A 74 -6.53 -10.07 10.52
CA ASP A 74 -7.30 -9.11 9.74
C ASP A 74 -7.63 -9.65 8.35
N PHE A 75 -6.91 -10.68 7.90
CA PHE A 75 -6.99 -11.22 6.54
C PHE A 75 -7.18 -12.75 6.52
N ILE A 76 -7.83 -13.22 5.46
CA ILE A 76 -7.88 -14.65 5.13
C ILE A 76 -6.48 -15.09 4.70
N SER A 77 -5.97 -16.19 5.27
CA SER A 77 -4.64 -16.70 4.94
C SER A 77 -4.49 -17.09 3.47
N SER A 78 -3.25 -17.13 2.98
CA SER A 78 -2.93 -17.52 1.59
C SER A 78 -3.47 -18.91 1.21
N ASP A 79 -3.38 -19.89 2.10
CA ASP A 79 -3.93 -21.24 1.92
C ASP A 79 -5.47 -21.25 1.83
N ALA A 80 -6.14 -20.51 2.72
CA ALA A 80 -7.59 -20.37 2.67
C ALA A 80 -8.05 -19.67 1.38
N MET A 81 -7.34 -18.61 0.96
CA MET A 81 -7.61 -17.92 -0.30
C MET A 81 -7.43 -18.84 -1.51
N ALA A 82 -6.36 -19.64 -1.56
CA ALA A 82 -6.12 -20.60 -2.62
C ALA A 82 -7.24 -21.64 -2.71
N LYS A 83 -7.69 -22.18 -1.56
CA LYS A 83 -8.82 -23.12 -1.48
C LYS A 83 -10.15 -22.49 -1.92
N LEU A 84 -10.39 -21.24 -1.55
CA LEU A 84 -11.59 -20.49 -1.96
C LEU A 84 -11.64 -20.31 -3.47
N ARG A 85 -10.51 -19.91 -4.07
CA ARG A 85 -10.38 -19.66 -5.52
C ARG A 85 -10.31 -20.93 -6.35
N GLN A 86 -9.80 -22.04 -5.81
CA GLN A 86 -9.86 -23.35 -6.48
C GLN A 86 -11.31 -23.80 -6.72
N LYS A 87 -12.19 -23.58 -5.73
CA LYS A 87 -13.60 -23.95 -5.84
C LYS A 87 -14.40 -22.98 -6.70
N ASN A 88 -14.03 -21.69 -6.69
CA ASN A 88 -14.78 -20.63 -7.36
C ASN A 88 -13.84 -19.56 -7.95
N PRO A 89 -13.20 -19.83 -9.10
CA PRO A 89 -12.15 -18.96 -9.63
C PRO A 89 -12.64 -17.56 -10.01
N SER A 90 -13.87 -17.43 -10.52
CA SER A 90 -14.44 -16.17 -11.04
C SER A 90 -15.45 -15.50 -10.10
N THR A 91 -15.70 -16.03 -8.90
CA THR A 91 -16.69 -15.41 -8.00
C THR A 91 -16.16 -14.10 -7.41
N ILE A 92 -16.85 -13.00 -7.71
CA ILE A 92 -16.67 -11.71 -7.05
C ILE A 92 -17.56 -11.73 -5.81
N ARG A 93 -16.96 -11.64 -4.62
CA ARG A 93 -17.69 -11.53 -3.36
C ARG A 93 -17.78 -10.07 -2.93
N GLN A 94 -18.94 -9.68 -2.42
CA GLN A 94 -19.05 -8.44 -1.66
C GLN A 94 -18.51 -8.69 -0.25
N PRO A 95 -17.79 -7.73 0.34
CA PRO A 95 -17.39 -7.83 1.74
C PRO A 95 -18.62 -8.04 2.63
N GLU A 96 -18.52 -8.99 3.55
CA GLU A 96 -19.58 -9.31 4.51
C GLU A 96 -19.70 -8.22 5.61
N GLU A 97 -18.60 -7.51 5.88
CA GLU A 97 -18.50 -6.45 6.88
C GLU A 97 -17.78 -5.23 6.30
N ASP A 98 -18.37 -4.04 6.45
CA ASP A 98 -17.69 -2.78 6.21
C ASP A 98 -16.94 -2.38 7.47
N ARG A 99 -15.62 -2.63 7.48
CA ARG A 99 -14.73 -2.29 8.61
C ARG A 99 -14.47 -0.79 8.76
N GLY A 100 -15.08 0.06 7.92
CA GLY A 100 -14.88 1.49 7.96
C GLY A 100 -13.46 1.89 7.57
N ARG A 101 -13.09 3.12 7.94
CA ARG A 101 -11.91 3.84 7.46
C ARG A 101 -10.79 3.83 8.49
N GLU A 102 -9.61 3.39 8.05
CA GLU A 102 -8.37 3.49 8.77
C GLU A 102 -7.50 4.61 8.21
N ASN A 103 -6.88 5.37 9.09
CA ASN A 103 -6.10 6.56 8.75
C ASN A 103 -4.63 6.31 9.06
N TYR A 104 -3.78 6.43 8.05
CA TYR A 104 -2.38 6.10 8.08
C TYR A 104 -1.53 7.35 7.83
N THR A 105 -0.86 7.89 8.84
CA THR A 105 0.11 8.98 8.64
C THR A 105 1.50 8.43 8.39
N MET A 106 2.01 8.63 7.17
CA MET A 106 3.37 8.28 6.78
C MET A 106 4.35 9.21 7.48
N THR A 107 5.50 8.66 7.88
CA THR A 107 6.53 9.37 8.64
C THR A 107 7.94 9.20 8.06
N GLY A 108 8.08 8.40 7.00
CA GLY A 108 9.34 8.20 6.31
C GLY A 108 9.19 7.65 4.90
N TRP A 109 10.30 7.69 4.17
CA TRP A 109 10.50 7.03 2.88
C TRP A 109 11.21 5.69 3.06
N VAL A 110 11.04 4.80 2.09
CA VAL A 110 11.78 3.53 2.00
C VAL A 110 12.77 3.58 0.84
N GLU A 111 14.02 3.22 1.12
CA GLU A 111 15.05 3.01 0.12
C GLU A 111 14.83 1.64 -0.53
N ILE A 112 14.42 1.63 -1.80
CA ILE A 112 13.93 0.42 -2.47
C ILE A 112 15.02 -0.65 -2.57
N GLU A 113 16.26 -0.26 -2.84
CA GLU A 113 17.39 -1.19 -2.97
C GLU A 113 17.69 -1.93 -1.65
N ARG A 114 17.33 -1.33 -0.51
CA ARG A 114 17.59 -1.85 0.83
C ARG A 114 16.35 -2.44 1.50
N SER A 115 15.18 -2.31 0.87
CA SER A 115 13.87 -2.70 1.41
C SER A 115 13.66 -4.21 1.61
N THR A 116 14.59 -5.05 1.13
CA THR A 116 14.52 -6.51 1.30
C THR A 116 14.53 -6.96 2.77
N SER A 117 15.05 -6.13 3.68
CA SER A 117 14.97 -6.35 5.13
C SER A 117 13.56 -6.20 5.69
N ILE A 118 12.67 -5.47 5.00
CA ILE A 118 11.25 -5.34 5.35
C ILE A 118 10.48 -6.49 4.67
N SER A 119 10.58 -6.57 3.34
CA SER A 119 10.06 -7.69 2.55
C SER A 119 10.81 -7.78 1.23
N ARG A 120 11.16 -9.01 0.83
CA ARG A 120 11.84 -9.27 -0.45
C ARG A 120 11.01 -8.89 -1.68
N HIS A 121 9.72 -8.63 -1.52
CA HIS A 121 8.79 -8.32 -2.62
C HIS A 121 8.75 -6.84 -2.98
N ILE A 122 9.20 -5.96 -2.09
CA ILE A 122 9.16 -4.50 -2.29
C ILE A 122 9.97 -4.06 -3.52
N PRO A 123 11.22 -4.53 -3.75
CA PRO A 123 12.01 -4.06 -4.90
C PRO A 123 11.33 -4.32 -6.24
N ALA A 124 10.65 -5.47 -6.38
CA ALA A 124 9.97 -5.82 -7.62
C ALA A 124 8.64 -5.06 -7.79
N LEU A 125 7.87 -4.90 -6.71
CA LEU A 125 6.55 -4.26 -6.79
C LEU A 125 6.65 -2.73 -6.95
N CYS A 126 7.60 -2.11 -6.23
CA CYS A 126 7.71 -0.66 -6.08
C CYS A 126 8.84 -0.04 -6.90
N SER A 127 9.47 -0.75 -7.84
CA SER A 127 10.62 -0.26 -8.63
C SER A 127 10.39 1.08 -9.34
N GLU A 128 9.14 1.43 -9.66
CA GLU A 128 8.76 2.69 -10.32
C GLU A 128 8.45 3.82 -9.32
N ALA A 129 8.51 3.53 -8.01
CA ALA A 129 8.13 4.42 -6.91
C ALA A 129 9.32 4.76 -5.99
N ASN A 130 10.54 4.83 -6.53
CA ASN A 130 11.77 5.07 -5.75
C ASN A 130 11.65 6.26 -4.78
N ASN A 131 11.06 7.37 -5.23
CA ASN A 131 10.92 8.59 -4.43
C ASN A 131 9.51 8.77 -3.83
N SER A 132 8.67 7.75 -3.94
CA SER A 132 7.25 7.77 -3.58
C SER A 132 6.83 6.46 -2.90
N THR A 133 7.77 5.83 -2.19
CA THR A 133 7.54 4.68 -1.33
C THR A 133 7.62 5.12 0.13
N TYR A 134 6.56 4.87 0.88
CA TYR A 134 6.34 5.44 2.21
C TYR A 134 6.16 4.38 3.29
N VAL A 135 6.52 4.73 4.52
CA VAL A 135 6.43 3.87 5.71
C VAL A 135 6.09 4.67 6.97
N ARG A 136 5.79 3.97 8.07
CA ARG A 136 5.58 4.58 9.39
C ARG A 136 6.57 4.06 10.42
N ASP A 137 7.01 4.94 11.31
CA ASP A 137 7.85 4.57 12.47
C ASP A 137 7.18 3.54 13.39
N VAL A 138 5.84 3.58 13.50
CA VAL A 138 5.08 2.59 14.27
C VAL A 138 5.17 1.19 13.66
N ASP A 139 5.25 1.09 12.33
CA ASP A 139 5.41 -0.18 11.64
C ASP A 139 6.85 -0.70 11.77
N LEU A 140 7.85 0.18 11.68
CA LEU A 140 9.25 -0.19 11.89
C LEU A 140 9.49 -0.78 13.28
N LYS A 141 8.92 -0.15 14.32
CA LYS A 141 8.96 -0.67 15.69
C LYS A 141 8.30 -2.03 15.79
N ALA A 142 7.10 -2.17 15.25
CA ALA A 142 6.36 -3.44 15.32
C ALA A 142 7.02 -4.57 14.51
N TRP A 143 7.66 -4.29 13.37
CA TRP A 143 8.44 -5.29 12.64
C TRP A 143 9.74 -5.65 13.35
N SER A 144 10.35 -4.72 14.10
CA SER A 144 11.57 -5.00 14.86
C SER A 144 11.36 -5.99 16.01
N GLU A 145 10.10 -6.17 16.44
CA GLU A 145 9.70 -7.16 17.45
C GLU A 145 9.48 -8.56 16.84
N LEU A 146 9.44 -8.68 15.51
CA LEU A 146 9.31 -9.97 14.84
C LEU A 146 10.62 -10.77 14.89
N PRO A 147 10.56 -12.10 15.02
CA PRO A 147 11.76 -12.94 15.03
C PRO A 147 12.61 -12.76 13.76
N GLY A 148 13.91 -12.52 13.94
CA GLY A 148 14.85 -12.38 12.84
C GLY A 148 14.92 -10.98 12.21
N SER A 149 14.14 -10.02 12.74
CA SER A 149 14.23 -8.60 12.38
C SER A 149 15.02 -7.81 13.41
N SER A 150 15.59 -6.67 13.01
CA SER A 150 16.22 -5.73 13.94
C SER A 150 15.94 -4.30 13.52
N ILE A 151 15.72 -3.41 14.49
CA ILE A 151 15.41 -2.00 14.20
C ILE A 151 16.51 -1.35 13.36
N SER A 152 17.79 -1.65 13.65
CA SER A 152 18.92 -1.12 12.89
C SER A 152 18.89 -1.52 11.41
N SER A 153 18.46 -2.74 11.09
CA SER A 153 18.36 -3.20 9.70
C SER A 153 17.20 -2.54 8.95
N LEU A 154 16.12 -2.20 9.66
CA LEU A 154 14.97 -1.51 9.11
C LEU A 154 15.28 -0.03 8.89
N GLU A 155 15.91 0.63 9.86
CA GLU A 155 16.33 2.04 9.77
C GLU A 155 17.27 2.27 8.59
N LEU A 156 18.16 1.32 8.30
CA LEU A 156 19.01 1.35 7.12
C LEU A 156 18.22 1.36 5.80
N ALA A 157 17.02 0.78 5.76
CA ALA A 157 16.16 0.79 4.59
C ALA A 157 15.21 1.99 4.54
N THR A 158 15.29 2.94 5.47
CA THR A 158 14.30 4.02 5.60
C THR A 158 14.92 5.37 5.91
N HIS A 159 14.20 6.42 5.57
CA HIS A 159 14.55 7.81 5.89
C HIS A 159 13.35 8.51 6.48
N SER A 160 13.45 8.99 7.72
CA SER A 160 12.38 9.78 8.33
C SER A 160 12.18 11.09 7.58
N PHE A 161 10.92 11.53 7.52
CA PHE A 161 10.60 12.86 7.02
C PHE A 161 11.27 13.94 7.90
N PRO A 162 11.65 15.09 7.32
CA PRO A 162 12.08 16.23 8.11
C PRO A 162 10.99 16.61 9.13
N PRO A 163 11.35 17.01 10.35
CA PRO A 163 10.38 17.41 11.39
C PRO A 163 9.65 18.73 11.08
N THR A 164 9.94 19.36 9.94
CA THR A 164 9.27 20.58 9.50
C THR A 164 7.87 20.26 9.04
N SER A 165 6.86 20.94 9.58
CA SER A 165 5.47 20.85 9.09
C SER A 165 5.43 21.23 7.61
N PRO A 166 5.14 20.30 6.70
CA PRO A 166 4.99 20.64 5.29
C PRO A 166 3.79 21.58 5.12
N SER A 167 3.98 22.59 4.29
CA SER A 167 2.94 23.56 3.94
C SER A 167 1.82 22.86 3.16
N ARG A 168 0.59 23.39 3.21
CA ARG A 168 -0.49 22.90 2.35
C ARG A 168 -0.07 23.10 0.88
N CYS A 169 -0.49 22.22 -0.03
CA CYS A 169 -0.18 22.37 -1.47
C CYS A 169 -0.66 23.70 -2.09
N THR A 170 -1.55 24.42 -1.41
CA THR A 170 -1.97 25.78 -1.77
C THR A 170 -0.91 26.84 -1.50
N ASP A 171 0.01 26.56 -0.59
CA ASP A 171 0.94 27.53 0.00
C ASP A 171 2.39 27.31 -0.50
N VAL A 172 2.58 26.41 -1.47
CA VAL A 172 3.88 26.03 -2.03
C VAL A 172 3.88 26.30 -3.54
N SER A 173 5.04 26.61 -4.10
CA SER A 173 5.22 26.74 -5.55
C SER A 173 4.94 25.39 -6.25
N LEU A 174 4.69 25.40 -7.57
CA LEU A 174 4.31 24.22 -8.38
C LEU A 174 5.20 22.96 -8.18
N TYR A 175 6.39 23.09 -7.59
CA TYR A 175 7.37 22.03 -7.40
C TYR A 175 7.87 21.90 -5.94
N GLY A 176 7.23 22.58 -4.98
CA GLY A 176 7.61 22.49 -3.57
C GLY A 176 6.95 21.29 -2.86
N PRO A 177 7.61 20.71 -1.84
CA PRO A 177 7.03 19.61 -1.06
C PRO A 177 5.78 20.10 -0.30
N CYS A 178 4.70 19.34 -0.39
CA CYS A 178 3.41 19.73 0.17
C CYS A 178 2.57 18.53 0.62
N MET A 179 1.59 18.77 1.49
CA MET A 179 0.76 17.68 2.03
C MET A 179 -0.24 17.10 1.04
N CYS A 180 -0.15 15.79 0.81
CA CYS A 180 -1.04 15.04 -0.07
C CYS A 180 -1.88 14.02 0.72
N THR A 181 -3.19 14.10 0.56
CA THR A 181 -4.11 13.06 1.04
C THR A 181 -4.51 12.17 -0.11
N THR A 182 -4.19 10.88 -0.02
CA THR A 182 -4.69 9.90 -0.99
C THR A 182 -5.61 8.89 -0.30
N LEU A 183 -6.84 8.81 -0.81
CA LEU A 183 -7.85 7.87 -0.35
C LEU A 183 -7.82 6.63 -1.23
N TYR A 184 -7.60 5.47 -0.63
CA TYR A 184 -7.72 4.20 -1.32
C TYR A 184 -8.86 3.37 -0.72
N LEU A 185 -9.71 2.88 -1.61
CA LEU A 185 -10.84 2.04 -1.29
C LEU A 185 -10.46 0.61 -1.67
N THR A 186 -10.11 -0.24 -0.70
CA THR A 186 -10.02 -1.68 -0.96
C THR A 186 -11.34 -2.33 -0.57
N LYS A 187 -11.73 -3.41 -1.24
CA LYS A 187 -12.97 -4.13 -0.91
C LYS A 187 -12.95 -4.76 0.49
N TRP A 188 -11.80 -4.82 1.17
CA TRP A 188 -11.65 -5.47 2.48
C TRP A 188 -11.28 -4.51 3.62
N ALA A 189 -10.92 -3.26 3.33
CA ALA A 189 -10.71 -2.17 4.29
C ALA A 189 -10.68 -0.80 3.57
N PHE A 190 -11.27 0.25 4.15
CA PHE A 190 -11.02 1.61 3.68
C PHE A 190 -9.72 2.10 4.30
N ASN A 191 -8.69 2.39 3.48
CA ASN A 191 -7.41 2.91 3.98
C ASN A 191 -7.18 4.32 3.43
N GLN A 192 -7.20 5.31 4.32
CA GLN A 192 -6.76 6.67 4.04
C GLN A 192 -5.29 6.80 4.40
N PHE A 193 -4.45 7.19 3.44
CA PHE A 193 -3.06 7.50 3.70
C PHE A 193 -2.89 9.02 3.74
N TYR A 194 -2.43 9.51 4.88
CA TYR A 194 -1.93 10.85 5.12
C TYR A 194 -0.43 10.84 4.81
N CYS A 195 -0.01 11.49 3.73
CA CYS A 195 1.34 12.04 3.69
C CYS A 195 1.21 13.49 4.14
N GLN A 196 1.76 13.83 5.30
CA GLN A 196 2.01 15.22 5.65
C GLN A 196 3.01 15.75 4.64
#